data_AF-A0A523PWY3-F1
#
_entry.id   AF-A0A523PWY3-F1
#
_cell.length_a   1.000
_cell.length_b   1.000
_cell.length_c   1.000
_cell.angle_alpha   90.00
_cell.angle_beta   90.00
_cell.angle_gamma   90.00
#
_symmetry.space_group_name_H-M   'P 1'
#
loop_
_entity.id
_entity.type
_entity.pdbx_description
1 polymer ?
#
loop_
_entity_poly.entity_id
_entity_poly.type
_entity_poly.pdbx_seq_one_letter_code
_entity_poly.pdbx_strand_id
1 'polypeptide(L)'
;MSIERRLLQQFSACEICQSTENLSVVGVEPLKNKDTEDHVLVCGNCKDQIENKKELDAFSLRGLQESIWSEKEATKVLSYRLLFRLGNMEVDWAKEAFESAYLEEDTLSWAEATGELSTSSVVHKDSNGAVLLSGDNVVLIKDLVVKGGGFTAKRGTAVRKITLVHDNPDQIEGKVEGQHIVILTQFVKKTS
;
A
#
# COMPACT_ATOMS: atom_id res chain seq x y z
N MET A 1 -7.50 -31.45 -15.01
CA MET A 1 -8.58 -30.47 -15.32
C MET A 1 -8.04 -29.09 -14.97
N SER A 2 -8.30 -28.05 -15.77
CA SER A 2 -7.84 -26.68 -15.47
C SER A 2 -8.44 -26.19 -14.15
N ILE A 3 -7.65 -25.51 -13.31
CA ILE A 3 -8.04 -24.94 -12.00
C ILE A 3 -9.25 -24.02 -12.17
N GLU A 4 -9.27 -23.26 -13.25
CA GLU A 4 -10.38 -22.38 -13.66
C GLU A 4 -11.72 -23.12 -13.77
N ARG A 5 -11.75 -24.32 -14.35
CA ARG A 5 -12.99 -25.09 -14.47
C ARG A 5 -13.51 -25.59 -13.13
N ARG A 6 -12.62 -25.86 -12.16
CA ARG A 6 -13.01 -26.27 -10.80
C ARG A 6 -13.60 -25.08 -10.03
N LEU A 7 -12.99 -23.91 -10.14
CA LEU A 7 -13.48 -22.69 -9.48
C LEU A 7 -14.82 -22.21 -10.06
N LEU A 8 -14.98 -22.23 -11.38
CA LEU A 8 -16.25 -21.87 -12.03
C LEU A 8 -17.41 -22.86 -11.73
N GLN A 9 -17.10 -24.08 -11.29
CA GLN A 9 -18.12 -25.03 -10.81
C GLN A 9 -18.55 -24.76 -9.37
N GLN A 10 -17.68 -24.16 -8.56
CA GLN A 10 -17.95 -23.84 -7.15
C GLN A 10 -18.54 -22.43 -6.97
N PHE A 11 -18.08 -21.47 -7.78
CA PHE A 11 -18.46 -20.06 -7.68
C PHE A 11 -18.94 -19.56 -9.05
N SER A 12 -20.11 -18.91 -9.05
CA SER A 12 -20.71 -18.31 -10.25
C SER A 12 -20.45 -16.81 -10.39
N ALA A 13 -19.79 -16.20 -9.40
CA ALA A 13 -19.55 -14.76 -9.30
C ALA A 13 -18.15 -14.47 -8.75
N CYS A 14 -17.71 -13.22 -8.93
CA CYS A 14 -16.48 -12.68 -8.37
C CYS A 14 -16.53 -12.74 -6.84
N GLU A 15 -15.50 -13.31 -6.22
CA GLU A 15 -15.42 -13.49 -4.77
C GLU A 15 -15.21 -12.16 -4.01
N ILE A 16 -14.91 -11.06 -4.71
CA ILE A 16 -14.71 -9.73 -4.12
C ILE A 16 -15.93 -8.83 -4.31
N CYS A 17 -16.39 -8.63 -5.55
CA CYS A 17 -17.43 -7.66 -5.89
C CYS A 17 -18.77 -8.29 -6.31
N GLN A 18 -18.88 -9.62 -6.29
CA GLN A 18 -20.07 -10.38 -6.69
C GLN A 18 -20.54 -10.20 -8.15
N SER A 19 -19.75 -9.52 -8.99
CA SER A 19 -20.04 -9.43 -10.43
C SER A 19 -19.87 -10.78 -11.12
N THR A 20 -20.72 -11.07 -12.10
CA THR A 20 -20.68 -12.29 -12.92
C THR A 20 -19.98 -12.07 -14.27
N GLU A 21 -19.48 -10.86 -14.52
CA GLU A 21 -18.89 -10.48 -15.81
C GLU A 21 -17.37 -10.72 -15.83
N ASN A 22 -16.88 -11.28 -16.94
CA ASN A 22 -15.45 -11.43 -17.25
C ASN A 22 -14.63 -12.03 -16.10
N LEU A 23 -15.06 -13.20 -15.63
CA LEU A 23 -14.44 -13.93 -14.53
C LEU A 23 -13.10 -14.51 -14.96
N SER A 24 -12.11 -14.34 -14.10
CA SER A 24 -10.75 -14.81 -14.31
C SER A 24 -10.17 -15.28 -12.97
N VAL A 25 -9.18 -16.17 -13.04
CA VAL A 25 -8.53 -16.70 -11.85
C VAL A 25 -7.26 -15.90 -11.56
N VAL A 26 -7.09 -15.49 -10.31
CA VAL A 26 -5.88 -14.84 -9.79
C VAL A 26 -5.28 -15.71 -8.70
N GLY A 27 -3.99 -15.98 -8.79
CA GLY A 27 -3.24 -16.70 -7.75
C GLY A 27 -2.77 -15.74 -6.65
N VAL A 28 -2.88 -16.16 -5.40
CA VAL A 28 -2.44 -15.38 -4.23
C VAL A 28 -1.04 -15.81 -3.85
N GLU A 29 -0.07 -14.95 -4.15
CA GLU A 29 1.33 -15.24 -3.80
C GLU A 29 1.57 -15.05 -2.30
N PRO A 30 2.44 -15.85 -1.65
CA PRO A 30 3.09 -17.06 -2.16
C PRO A 30 2.11 -18.25 -2.31
N LEU A 31 2.20 -18.99 -3.42
CA LEU A 31 1.37 -20.17 -3.67
C LEU A 31 1.84 -21.33 -2.77
N LYS A 32 1.00 -21.75 -1.81
CA LYS A 32 1.32 -22.85 -0.87
C LYS A 32 1.23 -24.22 -1.56
N ASN A 33 0.09 -24.52 -2.18
CA ASN A 33 -0.25 -25.84 -2.71
C ASN A 33 -0.43 -25.87 -4.24
N LYS A 34 -0.47 -24.71 -4.91
CA LYS A 34 -0.83 -24.54 -6.35
C LYS A 34 -2.20 -25.15 -6.70
N ASP A 35 -3.07 -25.28 -5.70
CA ASP A 35 -4.42 -25.83 -5.83
C ASP A 35 -5.48 -24.74 -5.88
N THR A 36 -6.76 -25.12 -5.98
CA THR A 36 -7.90 -24.18 -5.96
C THR A 36 -7.97 -23.31 -4.70
N GLU A 37 -7.30 -23.72 -3.63
CA GLU A 37 -7.25 -22.99 -2.36
C GLU A 37 -6.38 -21.73 -2.43
N ASP A 38 -5.38 -21.69 -3.33
CA ASP A 38 -4.48 -20.54 -3.52
C ASP A 38 -4.99 -19.55 -4.59
N HIS A 39 -6.12 -19.85 -5.21
CA HIS A 39 -6.61 -19.15 -6.39
C HIS A 39 -7.99 -18.56 -6.13
N VAL A 40 -8.19 -17.29 -6.44
CA VAL A 40 -9.46 -16.58 -6.25
C VAL A 40 -10.08 -16.24 -7.60
N LEU A 41 -11.40 -16.40 -7.69
CA LEU A 41 -12.16 -16.03 -8.87
C LEU A 41 -12.55 -14.55 -8.80
N VAL A 42 -12.06 -13.75 -9.73
CA VAL A 42 -12.28 -12.29 -9.77
C VAL A 42 -12.72 -11.81 -11.14
N CYS A 43 -13.54 -10.76 -11.20
CA CYS A 43 -13.88 -10.10 -12.45
C CYS A 43 -12.67 -9.31 -13.00
N GLY A 44 -12.69 -8.98 -14.30
CA GLY A 44 -11.63 -8.23 -14.95
C GLY A 44 -11.25 -6.92 -14.25
N ASN A 45 -12.23 -6.15 -13.76
CA ASN A 45 -11.97 -4.88 -13.06
C ASN A 45 -11.24 -5.10 -11.72
N CYS A 46 -11.61 -6.12 -10.95
CA CYS A 46 -10.91 -6.46 -9.71
C CYS A 46 -9.50 -6.98 -10.00
N LYS A 47 -9.33 -7.78 -11.06
CA LYS A 47 -8.02 -8.26 -11.48
C LYS A 47 -7.06 -7.13 -11.81
N ASP A 48 -7.51 -6.15 -12.60
CA ASP A 48 -6.68 -5.00 -13.00
C ASP A 48 -6.26 -4.16 -11.78
N GLN A 49 -7.12 -4.05 -10.77
CA GLN A 49 -6.83 -3.36 -9.51
C GLN A 49 -5.87 -4.16 -8.60
N ILE A 50 -6.00 -5.49 -8.55
CA ILE A 50 -5.09 -6.37 -7.78
C ILE A 50 -3.67 -6.31 -8.37
N GLU A 51 -3.55 -6.41 -9.69
CA GLU A 51 -2.28 -6.37 -10.43
C GLU A 51 -1.68 -4.95 -10.56
N ASN A 52 -2.25 -3.94 -9.88
CA ASN A 52 -1.83 -2.53 -9.93
C ASN A 52 -1.80 -1.93 -11.35
N LYS A 53 -2.61 -2.46 -12.28
CA LYS A 53 -2.75 -1.91 -13.64
C LYS A 53 -3.73 -0.73 -13.70
N LYS A 54 -4.59 -0.63 -12.68
CA LYS A 54 -5.59 0.42 -12.53
C LYS A 54 -5.57 0.94 -11.09
N GLU A 55 -5.83 2.23 -10.91
CA GLU A 55 -6.01 2.82 -9.59
C GLU A 55 -7.12 2.10 -8.82
N LEU A 56 -6.90 1.96 -7.51
CA LEU A 56 -7.85 1.33 -6.61
C LEU A 56 -9.10 2.20 -6.50
N ASP A 57 -10.24 1.62 -6.85
CA ASP A 57 -11.51 2.30 -6.76
C ASP A 57 -12.30 1.78 -5.56
N ALA A 58 -12.45 2.64 -4.56
CA ALA A 58 -13.13 2.31 -3.31
C ALA A 58 -14.59 1.88 -3.52
N PHE A 59 -15.26 2.36 -4.58
CA PHE A 59 -16.65 1.98 -4.83
C PHE A 59 -16.77 0.53 -5.33
N SER A 60 -15.99 0.16 -6.35
CA SER A 60 -16.00 -1.20 -6.89
C SER A 60 -15.45 -2.27 -5.94
N LEU A 61 -14.65 -1.86 -4.95
CA LEU A 61 -14.07 -2.74 -3.93
C LEU A 61 -14.88 -2.80 -2.62
N ARG A 62 -16.11 -2.29 -2.60
CA ARG A 62 -16.94 -2.30 -1.38
C ARG A 62 -17.20 -3.71 -0.83
N GLY A 63 -17.28 -4.72 -1.70
CA GLY A 63 -17.45 -6.11 -1.29
C GLY A 63 -16.25 -6.71 -0.53
N LEU A 64 -15.13 -5.97 -0.41
CA LEU A 64 -14.05 -6.32 0.52
C LEU A 64 -14.49 -6.43 1.97
N GLN A 65 -15.52 -5.66 2.38
CA GLN A 65 -16.08 -5.72 3.73
C GLN A 65 -16.70 -7.09 4.06
N GLU A 66 -17.18 -7.82 3.05
CA GLU A 66 -17.78 -9.14 3.21
C GLU A 66 -16.75 -10.25 2.90
N SER A 67 -15.98 -10.09 1.83
CA SER A 67 -15.03 -11.13 1.37
C SER A 67 -13.87 -11.37 2.34
N ILE A 68 -13.53 -10.41 3.21
CA ILE A 68 -12.56 -10.61 4.31
C ILE A 68 -13.03 -11.67 5.32
N TRP A 69 -14.33 -11.97 5.37
CA TRP A 69 -14.92 -13.00 6.23
C TRP A 69 -15.22 -14.31 5.49
N SER A 70 -14.74 -14.45 4.25
CA SER A 70 -14.94 -15.67 3.44
C SER A 70 -14.33 -16.89 4.10
N GLU A 71 -14.93 -18.07 3.90
CA GLU A 71 -14.35 -19.33 4.37
C GLU A 71 -13.00 -19.64 3.70
N LYS A 72 -12.76 -19.08 2.51
CA LYS A 72 -11.55 -19.34 1.72
C LYS A 72 -10.38 -18.45 2.12
N GLU A 73 -9.28 -19.07 2.54
CA GLU A 73 -8.07 -18.36 2.99
C GLU A 73 -7.47 -17.43 1.93
N ALA A 74 -7.38 -17.85 0.65
CA ALA A 74 -6.85 -16.98 -0.40
C ALA A 74 -7.68 -15.70 -0.58
N THR A 75 -9.00 -15.79 -0.44
CA THR A 75 -9.90 -14.62 -0.54
C THR A 75 -9.69 -13.71 0.67
N LYS A 76 -9.58 -14.27 1.89
CA LYS A 76 -9.22 -13.51 3.10
C LYS A 76 -7.91 -12.75 2.93
N VAL A 77 -6.85 -13.43 2.48
CA VAL A 77 -5.51 -12.84 2.28
C VAL A 77 -5.55 -11.71 1.26
N LEU A 78 -6.16 -11.92 0.09
CA LEU A 78 -6.30 -10.88 -0.92
C LEU A 78 -7.10 -9.69 -0.39
N SER A 79 -8.21 -9.95 0.29
CA SER A 79 -9.06 -8.89 0.82
C SER A 79 -8.33 -8.08 1.88
N TYR A 80 -7.55 -8.73 2.76
CA TYR A 80 -6.75 -8.05 3.78
C TYR A 80 -5.69 -7.14 3.16
N ARG A 81 -4.97 -7.61 2.12
CA ARG A 81 -3.99 -6.80 1.39
C ARG A 81 -4.62 -5.59 0.70
N LEU A 82 -5.77 -5.77 0.04
CA LEU A 82 -6.46 -4.67 -0.64
C LEU A 82 -7.05 -3.65 0.36
N LEU A 83 -7.60 -4.11 1.48
CA LEU A 83 -8.09 -3.26 2.55
C LEU A 83 -6.96 -2.41 3.15
N PHE A 84 -5.78 -2.99 3.34
CA PHE A 84 -4.60 -2.21 3.77
C PHE A 84 -4.22 -1.12 2.75
N ARG A 85 -4.18 -1.45 1.46
CA ARG A 85 -3.89 -0.46 0.40
C ARG A 85 -4.92 0.68 0.39
N LEU A 86 -6.21 0.36 0.48
CA LEU A 86 -7.30 1.35 0.53
C LEU A 86 -7.28 2.18 1.82
N GLY A 87 -6.95 1.56 2.96
CA GLY A 87 -6.81 2.27 4.24
C GLY A 87 -5.71 3.33 4.20
N ASN A 88 -4.63 3.07 3.46
CA ASN A 88 -3.56 4.06 3.24
C ASN A 88 -3.97 5.22 2.31
N MET A 89 -5.07 5.08 1.56
CA MET A 89 -5.65 6.13 0.71
C MET A 89 -6.71 6.98 1.45
N GLU A 90 -6.73 6.93 2.78
CA GLU A 90 -7.69 7.66 3.65
C GLU A 90 -9.17 7.30 3.40
N VAL A 91 -9.43 6.04 3.03
CA VAL A 91 -10.80 5.54 2.86
C VAL A 91 -11.33 4.99 4.18
N ASP A 92 -12.18 5.77 4.87
CA ASP A 92 -12.67 5.48 6.22
C ASP A 92 -13.22 4.06 6.40
N TRP A 93 -14.14 3.64 5.53
CA TRP A 93 -14.77 2.33 5.63
C TRP A 93 -13.79 1.17 5.44
N ALA A 94 -12.72 1.38 4.66
CA ALA A 94 -11.70 0.37 4.40
C ALA A 94 -10.79 0.21 5.62
N LYS A 95 -10.46 1.33 6.28
CA LYS A 95 -9.73 1.34 7.54
C LYS A 95 -10.51 0.65 8.65
N GLU A 96 -11.79 0.95 8.81
CA GLU A 96 -12.66 0.28 9.78
C GLU A 96 -12.79 -1.23 9.51
N ALA A 97 -12.97 -1.62 8.23
CA ALA A 97 -13.02 -3.02 7.85
C ALA A 97 -11.69 -3.75 8.09
N PHE A 98 -10.56 -3.07 7.85
CA PHE A 98 -9.23 -3.62 8.13
C PHE A 98 -8.97 -3.80 9.63
N GLU A 99 -9.28 -2.78 10.44
CA GLU A 99 -9.08 -2.81 11.89
C GLU A 99 -10.00 -3.81 12.60
N SER A 100 -11.18 -4.06 12.04
CA SER A 100 -12.10 -5.08 12.55
C SER A 100 -11.75 -6.50 12.09
N ALA A 101 -11.00 -6.66 10.99
CA ALA A 101 -10.63 -7.96 10.46
C ALA A 101 -9.68 -8.70 11.42
N TYR A 102 -10.08 -9.91 11.80
CA TYR A 102 -9.23 -10.82 12.56
C TYR A 102 -8.92 -12.05 11.70
N LEU A 103 -7.63 -12.32 11.52
CA LEU A 103 -7.11 -13.47 10.78
C LEU A 103 -6.37 -14.39 11.73
N GLU A 104 -6.45 -15.68 11.48
CA GLU A 104 -5.63 -16.68 12.15
C GLU A 104 -4.14 -16.48 11.79
N GLU A 105 -3.23 -16.87 12.68
CA GLU A 105 -1.79 -16.62 12.55
C GLU A 105 -1.20 -17.15 11.24
N ASP A 106 -1.63 -18.34 10.79
CA ASP A 106 -1.19 -18.96 9.53
C ASP A 106 -1.71 -18.23 8.28
N THR A 107 -2.86 -17.56 8.38
CA THR A 107 -3.42 -16.75 7.28
C THR A 107 -2.82 -15.36 7.28
N LEU A 108 -2.60 -14.77 8.46
CA LEU A 108 -1.96 -13.46 8.62
C LEU A 108 -0.52 -13.50 8.11
N SER A 109 0.26 -14.50 8.52
CA SER A 109 1.64 -14.69 8.04
C SER A 109 1.69 -14.88 6.52
N TRP A 110 0.70 -15.56 5.93
CA TRP A 110 0.57 -15.65 4.48
C TRP A 110 0.29 -14.31 3.85
N ALA A 111 -0.61 -13.52 4.43
CA ALA A 111 -0.89 -12.17 3.95
C ALA A 111 0.39 -11.33 3.95
N GLU A 112 1.15 -11.33 5.04
CA GLU A 112 2.39 -10.55 5.21
C GLU A 112 3.58 -11.05 4.37
N ALA A 113 3.55 -12.29 3.87
CA ALA A 113 4.68 -12.92 3.19
C ALA A 113 5.14 -12.21 1.91
N THR A 114 4.29 -11.44 1.24
CA THR A 114 4.68 -10.67 0.05
C THR A 114 5.37 -9.35 0.39
N GLY A 115 5.42 -8.95 1.66
CA GLY A 115 5.94 -7.65 2.08
C GLY A 115 5.06 -6.47 1.64
N GLU A 116 3.87 -6.70 1.09
CA GLU A 116 2.96 -5.60 0.71
C GLU A 116 2.26 -4.98 1.92
N LEU A 117 2.11 -5.77 2.99
CA LEU A 117 1.53 -5.37 4.28
C LEU A 117 2.59 -4.88 5.26
N SER A 118 3.86 -4.82 4.85
CA SER A 118 4.86 -4.22 5.70
C SER A 118 4.56 -2.74 5.82
N THR A 119 3.95 -2.38 6.95
CA THR A 119 4.14 -1.09 7.63
C THR A 119 5.58 -0.93 8.09
N SER A 120 6.56 -1.43 7.34
CA SER A 120 7.83 -0.73 7.18
C SER A 120 7.52 0.59 6.49
N SER A 121 6.76 1.46 7.20
CA SER A 121 7.17 2.80 7.56
C SER A 121 8.64 2.87 7.29
N VAL A 122 8.96 3.27 6.07
CA VAL A 122 10.29 3.60 5.66
C VAL A 122 10.71 4.64 6.70
N VAL A 123 11.51 4.21 7.70
CA VAL A 123 11.70 5.02 8.90
C VAL A 123 12.69 6.11 8.52
N HIS A 124 12.15 7.24 8.08
CA HIS A 124 12.95 8.41 7.77
C HIS A 124 13.57 8.93 9.06
N LYS A 125 14.90 8.93 9.13
CA LYS A 125 15.66 9.47 10.24
C LYS A 125 16.45 10.67 9.78
N ASP A 126 16.43 11.73 10.58
CA ASP A 126 17.27 12.90 10.32
C ASP A 126 18.77 12.59 10.55
N SER A 127 19.63 13.58 10.31
CA SER A 127 21.08 13.43 10.53
C SER A 127 21.49 13.08 11.97
N ASN A 128 20.61 13.26 12.96
CA ASN A 128 20.86 12.94 14.38
C ASN A 128 20.14 11.66 14.82
N GLY A 129 19.47 10.95 13.90
CA GLY A 129 18.73 9.73 14.20
C GLY A 129 17.31 9.96 14.74
N ALA A 130 16.79 11.19 14.72
CA ALA A 130 15.41 11.48 15.11
C ALA A 130 14.45 11.03 14.01
N VAL A 131 13.36 10.34 14.41
CA VAL A 131 12.33 9.88 13.47
C VAL A 131 11.51 11.06 12.95
N LEU A 132 11.38 11.12 11.63
CA LEU A 132 10.61 12.12 10.90
C LEU A 132 9.21 11.58 10.61
N LEU A 133 8.21 12.43 10.81
CA LEU A 133 6.81 12.16 10.49
C LEU A 133 6.35 13.12 9.38
N SER A 134 5.32 12.70 8.63
CA SER A 134 4.68 13.58 7.65
C SER A 134 4.09 14.81 8.36
N GLY A 135 4.36 15.99 7.83
CA GLY A 135 3.97 17.27 8.43
C GLY A 135 5.00 17.90 9.38
N ASP A 136 6.11 17.21 9.69
CA ASP A 136 7.19 17.77 10.52
C ASP A 136 7.87 18.98 9.86
N ASN A 137 8.55 19.78 10.68
CA ASN A 137 9.43 20.84 10.23
C ASN A 137 10.90 20.40 10.38
N VAL A 138 11.70 20.64 9.35
CA VAL A 138 13.12 20.32 9.34
C VAL A 138 13.95 21.50 8.88
N VAL A 139 15.25 21.49 9.19
CA VAL A 139 16.20 22.52 8.78
C VAL A 139 17.38 21.88 8.06
N LEU A 140 17.81 22.51 6.97
CA LEU A 140 18.99 22.07 6.23
C LEU A 140 20.27 22.27 7.05
N ILE A 141 21.07 21.22 7.19
CA ILE A 141 22.38 21.30 7.86
C ILE A 141 23.55 21.55 6.89
N LYS A 142 23.29 21.49 5.58
CA LYS A 142 24.26 21.75 4.49
C LYS A 142 23.64 22.57 3.37
N ASP A 143 24.48 23.24 2.59
CA ASP A 143 24.07 23.90 1.34
C ASP A 143 23.78 22.83 0.28
N LEU A 144 22.59 22.87 -0.32
CA LEU A 144 22.16 21.94 -1.35
C LEU A 144 21.85 22.69 -2.65
N VAL A 145 22.49 22.26 -3.74
CA VAL A 145 22.17 22.79 -5.08
C VAL A 145 20.90 22.10 -5.58
N VAL A 146 19.85 22.87 -5.81
CA VAL A 146 18.57 22.33 -6.27
C VAL A 146 18.65 22.10 -7.77
N LYS A 147 18.57 20.82 -8.17
CA LYS A 147 18.49 20.45 -9.59
C LYS A 147 17.17 20.95 -10.16
N GLY A 148 17.23 21.75 -11.23
CA GLY A 148 16.05 22.33 -11.90
C GLY A 148 15.51 23.64 -11.28
N GLY A 149 15.93 24.01 -10.07
CA GLY A 149 15.52 25.28 -9.43
C GLY A 149 16.41 26.47 -9.77
N GLY A 150 17.66 26.23 -10.18
CA GLY A 150 18.63 27.29 -10.50
C GLY A 150 19.15 28.07 -9.27
N PHE A 151 18.75 27.68 -8.06
CA PHE A 151 19.21 28.26 -6.80
C PHE A 151 19.86 27.20 -5.90
N THR A 152 20.55 27.67 -4.87
CA THR A 152 21.15 26.84 -3.83
C THR A 152 20.39 27.06 -2.53
N ALA A 153 19.77 26.01 -2.00
CA ALA A 153 19.16 26.05 -0.68
C ALA A 153 20.27 26.09 0.36
N LYS A 154 20.36 27.19 1.09
CA LYS A 154 21.45 27.44 2.06
C LYS A 154 21.23 26.65 3.34
N ARG A 155 22.33 26.34 4.02
CA ARG A 155 22.31 25.82 5.39
C ARG A 155 21.50 26.77 6.27
N GLY A 156 20.61 26.21 7.10
CA GLY A 156 19.71 26.96 7.96
C GLY A 156 18.35 27.27 7.33
N THR A 157 18.15 27.01 6.03
CA THR A 157 16.81 27.12 5.43
C THR A 157 15.86 26.12 6.08
N ALA A 158 14.72 26.63 6.57
CA ALA A 158 13.66 25.82 7.15
C ALA A 158 12.74 25.27 6.05
N VAL A 159 12.45 23.98 6.14
CA VAL A 159 11.52 23.25 5.28
C VAL A 159 10.36 22.83 6.16
N ARG A 160 9.19 23.40 5.90
CA ARG A 160 7.98 23.17 6.71
C ARG A 160 7.07 22.17 6.03
N LYS A 161 6.33 21.39 6.84
CA LYS A 161 5.37 20.39 6.36
C LYS A 161 5.99 19.42 5.36
N ILE A 162 7.00 18.67 5.80
CA ILE A 162 7.64 17.66 4.94
C ILE A 162 6.68 16.52 4.62
N THR A 163 6.86 15.89 3.47
CA THR A 163 6.17 14.67 3.06
C THR A 163 7.19 13.54 2.98
N LEU A 164 6.80 12.36 3.48
CA LEU A 164 7.66 11.18 3.50
C LEU A 164 7.62 10.47 2.14
N VAL A 165 8.76 9.97 1.66
CA VAL A 165 8.83 9.21 0.41
C VAL A 165 8.67 7.72 0.73
N HIS A 166 7.54 7.15 0.32
CA HIS A 166 7.18 5.76 0.62
C HIS A 166 8.19 4.73 0.09
N ASP A 167 8.93 5.07 -0.96
CA ASP A 167 9.85 4.14 -1.62
C ASP A 167 11.31 4.25 -1.14
N ASN A 168 11.67 5.27 -0.33
CA ASN A 168 13.08 5.49 0.03
C ASN A 168 13.30 6.16 1.40
N PRO A 169 13.93 5.46 2.39
CA PRO A 169 14.16 5.98 3.75
C PRO A 169 15.06 7.20 3.82
N ASP A 170 15.92 7.35 2.83
CA ASP A 170 16.89 8.42 2.80
C ASP A 170 16.32 9.67 2.13
N GLN A 171 15.07 9.68 1.65
CA GLN A 171 14.48 10.80 0.92
C GLN A 171 13.21 11.32 1.57
N ILE A 172 13.06 12.65 1.58
CA ILE A 172 11.82 13.35 1.96
C ILE A 172 11.54 14.44 0.94
N GLU A 173 10.27 14.78 0.78
CA GLU A 173 9.85 15.91 -0.03
C GLU A 173 9.54 17.12 0.85
N GLY A 174 9.89 18.30 0.34
CA GLY A 174 9.62 19.54 1.04
C GLY A 174 9.59 20.74 0.12
N LYS A 175 9.00 21.83 0.62
CA LYS A 175 8.86 23.08 -0.11
C LYS A 175 9.92 24.09 0.31
N VAL A 176 10.72 24.53 -0.64
CA VAL A 176 11.75 25.58 -0.46
C VAL A 176 11.56 26.65 -1.53
N GLU A 177 11.46 27.92 -1.11
CA GLU A 177 11.25 29.07 -2.02
C GLU A 177 10.09 28.88 -3.03
N GLY A 178 9.03 28.18 -2.63
CA GLY A 178 7.86 27.95 -3.49
C GLY A 178 7.94 26.70 -4.37
N GLN A 179 9.10 26.04 -4.45
CA GLN A 179 9.29 24.82 -5.26
C GLN A 179 9.31 23.56 -4.39
N HIS A 180 8.74 22.47 -4.91
CA HIS A 180 8.85 21.14 -4.31
C HIS A 180 10.17 20.52 -4.71
N ILE A 181 10.94 20.08 -3.71
CA ILE A 181 12.25 19.44 -3.90
C ILE A 181 12.34 18.15 -3.09
N VAL A 182 13.08 17.18 -3.62
CA VAL A 182 13.46 15.96 -2.90
C VAL A 182 14.76 16.23 -2.17
N ILE A 183 14.79 15.93 -0.87
CA ILE A 183 15.89 16.22 0.04
C ILE A 183 16.32 14.91 0.70
N LEU A 184 17.64 14.68 0.80
CA LEU A 184 18.15 13.53 1.54
C LEU A 184 18.05 13.77 3.06
N THR A 185 17.54 12.80 3.80
CA THR A 185 17.29 12.89 5.25
C THR A 185 18.57 13.09 6.07
N GLN A 186 19.72 12.61 5.58
CA GLN A 186 21.03 12.87 6.16
C GLN A 186 21.48 14.35 6.14
N PHE A 187 20.78 15.21 5.38
CA PHE A 187 21.08 16.65 5.29
C PHE A 187 20.05 17.53 5.99
N VAL A 188 19.12 16.93 6.73
CA VAL A 188 18.14 17.65 7.50
C VAL A 188 18.27 17.35 8.98
N LYS A 189 17.79 18.28 9.80
CA LYS A 189 17.62 18.14 11.24
C LYS A 189 16.18 18.49 11.61
N LYS A 190 15.52 17.63 12.37
CA LYS A 190 14.17 17.91 12.91
C LYS A 190 14.23 19.14 13.82
N THR A 191 13.37 20.11 13.53
CA THR A 191 13.15 21.28 14.38
C THR A 191 11.73 21.14 14.90
N SER A 192 11.60 21.06 16.23
CA SER A 192 10.35 20.78 16.97
C SER A 192 9.09 21.38 16.35
#